data_AF-A0A945D4R0-F1
#
_entry.id   AF-A0A945D4R0-F1
#
_cell.length_a   1.000
_cell.length_b   1.000
_cell.length_c   1.000
_cell.angle_alpha   90.00
_cell.angle_beta   90.00
_cell.angle_gamma   90.00
#
_symmetry.space_group_name_H-M   'P 1'
#
loop_
_entity.id
_entity.type
_entity.pdbx_description
1 polymer ?
#
loop_
_entity_poly.entity_id
_entity_poly.type
_entity_poly.pdbx_seq_one_letter_code
_entity_poly.pdbx_strand_id
1 'polypeptide(L)'
;MSAEQNPAARPEQTFFDDPAVDRVLGVVMALATEVYVLRDRLRHVERSLEKNGHLDRSLLDQEPSLDDLAIDAADREAFVAGLMENLQGLQVSKGAAGTGGRHG
;
A
#
# COMPACT_ATOMS: atom_id res chain seq x y z
N MET A 1 -16.97 37.03 -12.04
CA MET A 1 -16.17 36.64 -10.87
C MET A 1 -15.22 35.54 -11.32
N SER A 2 -13.99 35.93 -11.62
CA SER A 2 -12.95 35.02 -12.10
C SER A 2 -12.28 34.37 -10.89
N ALA A 3 -12.17 33.04 -10.88
CA ALA A 3 -11.45 32.32 -9.83
C ALA A 3 -9.98 32.74 -9.86
N GLU A 4 -9.56 33.38 -8.80
CA GLU A 4 -8.19 33.83 -8.55
C GLU A 4 -7.31 32.58 -8.44
N GLN A 5 -6.46 32.37 -9.45
CA GLN A 5 -5.47 31.31 -9.46
C GLN A 5 -4.42 31.63 -8.38
N ASN A 6 -4.31 30.75 -7.39
CA ASN A 6 -3.36 30.87 -6.29
C ASN A 6 -1.91 30.81 -6.82
N PRO A 7 -1.11 31.90 -6.75
CA PRO A 7 0.20 32.00 -7.41
C PRO A 7 1.32 31.17 -6.74
N ALA A 8 1.00 30.38 -5.70
CA ALA A 8 1.97 29.56 -4.97
C ALA A 8 1.92 28.06 -5.29
N ALA A 9 0.95 27.59 -6.07
CA ALA A 9 0.93 26.20 -6.54
C ALA A 9 1.94 26.06 -7.67
N ARG A 10 3.19 25.70 -7.34
CA ARG A 10 4.14 25.26 -8.36
C ARG A 10 3.48 24.10 -9.11
N PRO A 11 3.47 24.10 -10.46
CA PRO A 11 2.96 22.96 -11.20
C PRO A 11 3.68 21.70 -10.72
N GLU A 12 2.94 20.62 -10.52
CA GLU A 12 3.54 19.32 -10.21
C GLU A 12 4.62 19.03 -11.26
N GLN A 13 5.82 18.67 -10.80
CA GLN A 13 6.87 18.24 -11.72
C GLN A 13 6.35 17.02 -12.47
N THR A 14 6.19 17.16 -13.77
CA THR A 14 5.78 16.09 -14.67
C THR A 14 7.05 15.48 -15.24
N PHE A 15 7.31 14.20 -14.93
CA PHE A 15 8.49 13.49 -15.40
C PHE A 15 8.20 12.71 -16.70
N PHE A 16 6.94 12.42 -17.00
CA PHE A 16 6.52 11.64 -18.16
C PHE A 16 5.47 12.38 -19.01
N ASP A 17 5.31 11.96 -20.27
CA ASP A 17 4.33 12.57 -21.18
C ASP A 17 2.88 12.30 -20.76
N ASP A 18 2.63 11.17 -20.07
CA ASP A 18 1.32 10.81 -19.53
C ASP A 18 1.27 11.07 -18.02
N PRO A 19 0.45 12.05 -17.56
CA PRO A 19 0.28 12.35 -16.13
C PRO A 19 -0.20 11.17 -15.29
N ALA A 20 -0.79 10.14 -15.88
CA ALA A 20 -1.14 8.92 -15.17
C ALA A 20 0.09 8.16 -14.68
N VAL A 21 1.18 8.18 -15.46
CA VAL A 21 2.45 7.51 -15.11
C VAL A 21 3.11 8.21 -13.93
N ASP A 22 3.13 9.55 -13.92
CA ASP A 22 3.62 10.33 -12.78
C ASP A 22 2.85 10.03 -11.48
N ARG A 23 1.52 9.91 -11.57
CA ARG A 23 0.70 9.53 -10.40
C ARG A 23 1.03 8.13 -9.90
N VAL A 24 1.18 7.15 -10.80
CA VAL A 24 1.56 5.78 -10.41
C VAL A 24 2.95 5.78 -9.76
N LEU A 25 3.91 6.52 -10.31
CA LEU A 25 5.23 6.66 -9.70
C LEU A 25 5.13 7.29 -8.30
N GLY A 26 4.32 8.33 -8.13
CA GLY A 26 4.05 8.95 -6.83
C GLY A 26 3.52 7.93 -5.80
N VAL A 27 2.56 7.08 -6.20
CA VAL A 27 2.04 5.99 -5.35
C VAL A 27 3.14 4.98 -5.01
N VAL A 28 3.96 4.56 -5.99
CA VAL A 28 5.08 3.63 -5.76
C VAL A 28 6.09 4.21 -4.77
N MET A 29 6.43 5.50 -4.88
CA MET A 29 7.35 6.16 -3.96
C MET A 29 6.79 6.27 -2.53
N ALA A 30 5.48 6.54 -2.40
CA ALA A 30 4.80 6.51 -1.10
C ALA A 30 4.84 5.10 -0.49
N LEU A 31 4.51 4.07 -1.28
CA LEU A 31 4.59 2.67 -0.84
C LEU A 31 6.01 2.27 -0.43
N ALA A 32 7.04 2.69 -1.17
CA ALA A 32 8.43 2.42 -0.81
C ALA A 32 8.80 3.02 0.55
N THR A 33 8.26 4.20 0.88
CA THR A 33 8.45 4.85 2.19
C THR A 33 7.76 4.06 3.29
N GLU A 34 6.50 3.67 3.09
CA GLU A 34 5.76 2.84 4.05
C GLU A 34 6.43 1.48 4.28
N VAL A 35 6.94 0.83 3.22
CA VAL A 35 7.72 -0.41 3.32
C VAL A 35 8.97 -0.21 4.18
N TYR A 36 9.66 0.92 4.03
CA TYR A 36 10.82 1.21 4.88
C TYR A 36 10.42 1.41 6.35
N VAL A 37 9.30 2.08 6.62
CA VAL A 37 8.77 2.25 7.99
C VAL A 37 8.44 0.90 8.62
N LEU A 38 7.76 0.00 7.88
CA LEU A 38 7.50 -1.37 8.34
C LEU A 38 8.81 -2.12 8.63
N ARG A 39 9.81 -2.01 7.74
CA ARG A 39 11.11 -2.64 7.92
C ARG A 39 11.85 -2.12 9.15
N ASP A 40 11.80 -0.81 9.42
CA ASP A 40 12.43 -0.23 10.61
C ASP A 40 11.76 -0.70 11.90
N ARG A 41 10.42 -0.74 11.91
CA ARG A 41 9.66 -1.29 13.03
C ARG A 41 9.99 -2.76 13.28
N LEU A 42 10.07 -3.57 12.23
CA LEU A 42 10.44 -4.98 12.33
C LEU A 42 11.84 -5.16 12.91
N ARG A 43 12.83 -4.39 12.43
CA ARG A 43 14.19 -4.39 13.00
C ARG A 43 14.19 -4.04 14.49
N HIS A 44 13.34 -3.11 14.91
CA HIS A 44 13.20 -2.78 16.32
C HIS A 44 12.68 -3.97 17.13
N VAL A 45 11.62 -4.64 16.64
CA VAL A 45 11.07 -5.85 17.27
C VAL A 45 12.11 -6.95 17.37
N GLU A 46 12.82 -7.26 16.27
CA GLU A 46 13.88 -8.27 16.24
C GLU A 46 14.98 -7.98 17.27
N ARG A 47 15.50 -6.74 17.31
CA ARG A 47 16.53 -6.34 18.29
C ARG A 47 16.03 -6.43 19.72
N SER A 48 14.77 -6.07 19.97
CA SER A 48 14.16 -6.19 21.30
C SER A 48 14.03 -7.65 21.74
N LEU A 49 13.62 -8.55 20.84
CA LEU A 49 13.50 -9.98 21.14
C LEU A 49 14.87 -10.64 21.33
N GLU A 50 15.85 -10.31 20.50
CA GLU A 50 17.23 -10.79 20.61
C GLU A 50 17.87 -10.35 21.93
N LYS A 51 17.74 -9.06 22.30
CA LYS A 51 18.24 -8.54 23.58
C LYS A 51 17.66 -9.28 24.79
N ASN A 52 16.42 -9.77 24.68
CA ASN A 52 15.75 -10.52 25.73
C ASN A 52 15.96 -12.04 25.63
N GLY A 53 16.76 -12.52 24.66
CA GLY A 53 17.08 -13.93 24.48
C GLY A 53 15.96 -14.78 23.89
N HIS A 54 14.95 -14.16 23.27
CA HIS A 54 13.80 -14.85 22.68
C HIS A 54 13.95 -15.17 21.19
N LEU A 55 14.99 -14.64 20.55
CA LEU A 55 15.23 -14.76 19.12
C LEU A 55 16.72 -14.76 18.85
N ASP A 56 17.17 -15.63 17.95
CA ASP A 56 18.46 -15.53 17.29
C ASP A 56 18.25 -14.94 15.90
N ARG A 57 18.75 -13.72 15.65
CA ARG A 57 18.53 -13.05 14.36
C ARG A 57 19.20 -13.77 13.20
N SER A 58 20.24 -14.59 13.43
CA SER A 58 20.89 -15.36 12.37
C SER A 58 19.98 -16.44 11.75
N LEU A 59 18.91 -16.83 12.46
CA LEU A 59 17.90 -17.74 11.94
C LEU A 59 16.95 -17.05 10.95
N LEU A 60 16.80 -15.72 11.03
CA LEU A 60 15.91 -14.95 10.15
C LEU A 60 16.51 -14.68 8.77
N ASP A 61 17.84 -14.79 8.62
CA ASP A 61 18.52 -14.61 7.33
C ASP A 61 18.50 -15.89 6.47
N GLN A 62 17.84 -16.95 6.95
CA GLN A 62 17.75 -18.23 6.26
C GLN A 62 16.52 -18.27 5.35
N GLU A 63 16.62 -19.00 4.25
CA GLU A 63 15.46 -19.28 3.41
C GLU A 63 14.41 -20.07 4.21
N PRO A 64 13.12 -19.69 4.16
CA PRO A 64 12.05 -20.43 4.83
C PRO A 64 12.04 -21.90 4.38
N SER A 65 11.74 -22.81 5.31
CA SER A 65 11.59 -24.22 4.95
C SER A 65 10.33 -24.47 4.11
N LEU A 66 10.25 -25.62 3.42
CA LEU A 66 9.03 -26.00 2.71
C LEU A 66 7.82 -26.10 3.64
N ASP A 67 8.03 -26.50 4.89
CA ASP A 67 6.97 -26.59 5.90
C ASP A 67 6.48 -25.18 6.29
N ASP A 68 7.39 -24.23 6.51
CA ASP A 68 7.03 -22.83 6.81
C ASP A 68 6.25 -22.20 5.65
N LEU A 69 6.71 -22.41 4.41
CA LEU A 69 6.03 -21.90 3.22
C LEU A 69 4.62 -22.49 3.04
N ALA A 70 4.41 -23.72 3.50
CA ALA A 70 3.10 -24.37 3.49
C ALA A 70 2.17 -23.81 4.58
N ILE A 71 2.69 -23.47 5.75
CA ILE A 71 1.94 -22.79 6.83
C ILE A 71 1.42 -21.43 6.32
N ASP A 72 2.27 -20.67 5.65
CA ASP A 72 1.93 -19.31 5.18
C ASP A 72 1.17 -19.28 3.84
N ALA A 73 0.97 -20.43 3.20
CA ALA A 73 0.42 -20.51 1.84
C ALA A 73 -0.99 -19.90 1.73
N ALA A 74 -1.87 -20.21 2.68
CA ALA A 74 -3.25 -19.76 2.68
C ALA A 74 -3.36 -18.23 2.90
N ASP A 75 -2.52 -17.68 3.79
CA ASP A 75 -2.48 -16.23 4.04
C ASP A 75 -1.97 -15.48 2.80
N ARG A 76 -0.89 -15.98 2.18
CA ARG A 76 -0.35 -15.43 0.94
C ARG A 76 -1.38 -15.46 -0.19
N GLU A 77 -2.11 -16.56 -0.35
CA GLU A 77 -3.16 -16.68 -1.37
C GLU A 77 -4.29 -15.67 -1.13
N ALA A 78 -4.77 -15.55 0.12
CA ALA A 78 -5.81 -14.59 0.48
C ALA A 78 -5.36 -13.13 0.23
N PHE A 79 -4.11 -12.80 0.55
CA PHE A 79 -3.54 -11.49 0.29
C PHE A 79 -3.49 -11.18 -1.21
N VAL A 80 -2.99 -12.11 -2.03
CA VAL A 80 -2.95 -11.95 -3.50
C VAL A 80 -4.35 -11.82 -4.08
N ALA A 81 -5.30 -12.64 -3.64
CA ALA A 81 -6.69 -12.56 -4.09
C ALA A 81 -7.29 -11.16 -3.80
N GLY A 82 -7.10 -10.62 -2.60
CA GLY A 82 -7.58 -9.28 -2.23
C GLY A 82 -6.95 -8.14 -3.04
N LEU A 83 -5.67 -8.26 -3.43
CA LEU A 83 -5.05 -7.29 -4.36
C LEU A 83 -5.70 -7.34 -5.74
N MET A 84 -5.95 -8.55 -6.24
CA MET A 84 -6.49 -8.76 -7.58
C MET A 84 -7.98 -8.43 -7.70
N GLU A 85 -8.75 -8.54 -6.61
CA GLU A 85 -10.18 -8.19 -6.59
C GLU A 85 -10.44 -6.74 -7.06
N ASN A 86 -9.58 -5.81 -6.65
CA ASN A 86 -9.68 -4.40 -7.07
C ASN A 86 -9.37 -4.19 -8.56
N LEU A 87 -8.55 -5.06 -9.15
CA LEU A 87 -8.17 -5.02 -10.57
C LEU A 87 -9.21 -5.68 -11.48
N GLN A 88 -10.03 -6.60 -10.96
CA GLN A 88 -11.07 -7.30 -11.73
C GLN A 88 -12.31 -6.43 -12.02
N GLY A 89 -12.32 -5.16 -11.61
CA GLY A 89 -13.42 -4.24 -11.93
C GLY A 89 -14.70 -4.50 -11.14
N LEU A 90 -14.65 -5.33 -10.09
CA LEU A 90 -15.77 -5.57 -9.17
C LEU A 90 -15.86 -4.50 -8.07
N GLN A 91 -15.35 -3.28 -8.32
CA GLN A 91 -15.79 -2.13 -7.56
C GLN A 91 -17.28 -1.89 -7.86
N VAL A 92 -18.13 -2.59 -7.11
CA VAL A 92 -19.53 -2.21 -6.90
C VAL A 92 -19.47 -0.83 -6.26
N SER A 93 -19.57 0.19 -7.09
CA SER A 93 -19.80 1.56 -6.65
C SER A 93 -21.06 1.55 -5.79
N LYS A 94 -20.93 1.46 -4.46
CA LYS A 94 -21.99 1.90 -3.55
C LYS A 94 -22.02 3.41 -3.58
N GLY A 95 -22.57 3.93 -4.66
CA GLY A 95 -22.60 5.36 -4.96
C GLY A 95 -23.64 5.70 -6.01
N ALA A 96 -24.87 5.20 -5.87
CA ALA A 96 -26.07 5.79 -6.50
C ALA A 96 -27.35 5.06 -6.04
N ALA A 97 -27.81 5.31 -4.82
CA ALA A 97 -29.21 5.05 -4.48
C ALA A 97 -29.69 5.94 -3.33
N GLY A 98 -30.56 6.90 -3.66
CA GLY A 98 -31.32 7.75 -2.73
C GLY A 98 -30.64 9.09 -2.47
N THR A 99 -31.21 10.26 -2.78
CA THR A 99 -32.62 10.61 -2.95
C THR A 99 -32.73 11.90 -3.78
N GLY A 100 -33.10 11.77 -5.05
CA GLY A 100 -33.70 12.85 -5.82
C GLY A 100 -35.22 12.77 -5.71
N GLY A 101 -35.84 13.81 -5.17
CA GLY A 101 -37.30 13.98 -5.02
C GLY A 101 -37.61 14.68 -3.70
N ARG A 102 -38.27 15.83 -3.64
CA ARG A 102 -39.39 16.32 -4.46
C ARG A 102 -39.42 17.84 -4.48
N HIS A 103 -39.83 18.39 -5.61
CA HIS A 103 -40.49 19.69 -5.69
C HIS A 103 -41.73 19.72 -4.79
N GLY A 104 -41.89 20.83 -4.09
CA GLY A 104 -43.11 21.31 -3.44
C GLY A 104 -43.10 22.83 -3.54
#